data_AF-A0A6N9QWY6-F1
#
_entry.id   AF-A0A6N9QWY6-F1
#
_cell.length_a   1.000
_cell.length_b   1.000
_cell.length_c   1.000
_cell.angle_alpha   90.00
_cell.angle_beta   90.00
_cell.angle_gamma   90.00
#
_symmetry.space_group_name_H-M   'P 1'
#
loop_
_entity.id
_entity.type
_entity.pdbx_description
1 polymer ?
#
loop_
_entity_poly.entity_id
_entity_poly.type
_entity_poly.pdbx_seq_one_letter_code
_entity_poly.pdbx_strand_id
1 'polypeptide(L)'
;MGMTRAQKARKYGENAGTANAGSSPARAPRVRPASVHEMRPGELAAEPTKASSAGILVGVAFFVGAALWLYYHLLVLQGVSGNLAGGVTAPELMAGGFSQGHLADFARGLGADGRTEYEGVHATTGLFTPLLMCLGWLLFTGLNTPQRARKWVYWAVILAYAVVFLVGNTALDAAVADPSDASAVALASGLVIARWVLFALLVLIAVIVAVSVVRRKLDDFSQGKLPGQRPSA
;
A
#
# COMPACT_ATOMS: atom_id res chain seq x y z
N MET A 1 46.41 26.19 29.11
CA MET A 1 46.70 26.10 30.57
C MET A 1 45.99 24.88 31.13
N GLY A 2 46.71 23.84 31.55
CA GLY A 2 46.13 22.59 32.05
C GLY A 2 45.97 22.61 33.58
N MET A 3 44.91 21.98 34.09
CA MET A 3 44.61 21.88 35.53
C MET A 3 45.74 21.21 36.31
N THR A 4 46.08 21.77 37.46
CA THR A 4 47.16 21.28 38.33
C THR A 4 46.79 19.96 39.01
N ARG A 5 47.79 19.21 39.48
CA ARG A 5 47.60 17.88 40.11
C ARG A 5 46.60 17.90 41.28
N ALA A 6 46.57 18.98 42.05
CA ALA A 6 45.63 19.14 43.16
C ALA A 6 44.16 19.27 42.72
N GLN A 7 43.90 19.86 41.54
CA GLN A 7 42.54 19.98 40.99
C GLN A 7 42.01 18.65 40.43
N LYS A 8 42.90 17.77 39.94
CA LYS A 8 42.52 16.42 39.48
C LYS A 8 42.15 15.50 40.65
N ALA A 9 42.89 15.55 41.76
CA ALA A 9 42.61 14.75 42.94
C ALA A 9 41.23 15.05 43.55
N ARG A 10 40.83 16.33 43.58
CA ARG A 10 39.50 16.74 44.04
C ARG A 10 38.34 16.31 43.13
N LYS A 11 38.59 16.09 41.83
CA LYS A 11 37.56 15.75 40.84
C LYS A 11 37.39 14.24 40.61
N TYR A 12 38.43 13.45 40.84
CA TYR A 12 38.42 12.01 40.53
C TYR A 12 38.64 11.09 41.74
N GLY A 13 38.82 11.64 42.95
CA GLY A 13 39.02 10.85 44.16
C GLY A 13 40.41 10.20 44.24
N GLU A 14 40.87 9.98 45.45
CA GLU A 14 42.25 9.60 45.80
C GLU A 14 42.56 8.11 45.57
N ASN A 15 42.12 7.55 44.45
CA ASN A 15 42.45 6.18 44.03
C ASN A 15 43.02 6.11 42.61
N ALA A 16 43.46 7.24 42.06
CA ALA A 16 44.18 7.30 40.78
C ALA A 16 45.70 7.25 41.03
N GLY A 17 46.20 6.13 41.56
CA GLY A 17 47.63 6.06 41.89
C GLY A 17 48.20 4.76 42.41
N THR A 18 47.53 3.62 42.29
CA THR A 18 48.14 2.31 42.60
C THR A 18 47.54 1.21 41.73
N ALA A 19 48.14 0.96 40.57
CA ALA A 19 47.91 -0.29 39.84
C ALA A 19 49.28 -0.88 39.50
N ASN A 20 49.64 -1.89 40.28
CA ASN A 20 50.83 -2.70 40.15
C ASN A 20 51.01 -3.25 38.74
N ALA A 21 52.26 -3.36 38.31
CA ALA A 21 52.68 -4.08 37.12
C ALA A 21 52.23 -5.55 37.25
N GLY A 22 51.08 -5.86 36.67
CA GLY A 22 50.53 -7.19 36.48
C GLY A 22 50.10 -7.33 35.03
N SER A 23 50.52 -8.42 34.41
CA SER A 23 50.17 -8.88 33.06
C SER A 23 48.76 -8.46 32.62
N SER A 24 48.68 -7.62 31.58
CA SER A 24 47.43 -7.44 30.84
C SER A 24 47.00 -8.79 30.26
N PRO A 25 45.81 -9.32 30.59
CA PRO A 25 45.27 -10.42 29.80
C PRO A 25 45.08 -9.88 28.38
N ALA A 26 45.58 -10.63 27.39
CA ALA A 26 45.42 -10.30 25.98
C ALA A 26 43.93 -9.97 25.73
N ARG A 27 43.68 -8.75 25.26
CA ARG A 27 42.34 -8.31 24.88
C ARG A 27 41.82 -9.29 23.84
N ALA A 28 40.82 -10.09 24.22
CA ALA A 28 40.16 -11.01 23.31
C ALA A 28 39.75 -10.27 22.03
N PRO A 29 39.95 -10.85 20.84
CA PRO A 29 39.58 -10.21 19.60
C PRO A 29 38.10 -9.85 19.67
N ARG A 30 37.78 -8.57 19.46
CA ARG A 30 36.40 -8.09 19.40
C ARG A 30 35.78 -8.73 18.16
N VAL A 31 35.10 -9.86 18.35
CA VAL A 31 34.39 -10.56 17.28
C VAL A 31 33.42 -9.54 16.68
N ARG A 32 33.70 -9.11 15.45
CA ARG A 32 32.80 -8.25 14.69
C ARG A 32 31.51 -9.05 14.50
N PRO A 33 30.32 -8.51 14.85
CA PRO A 33 29.08 -9.21 14.53
C PRO A 33 29.07 -9.46 13.02
N ALA A 34 28.97 -10.73 12.62
CA ALA A 34 28.98 -11.14 11.23
C ALA A 34 27.90 -10.35 10.48
N SER A 35 28.27 -9.78 9.33
CA SER A 35 27.28 -9.07 8.53
C SER A 35 26.27 -10.08 7.98
N VAL A 36 25.01 -9.68 7.81
CA VAL A 36 23.93 -10.58 7.31
C VAL A 36 24.29 -11.19 5.94
N HIS A 37 25.18 -10.54 5.19
CA HIS A 37 25.68 -11.00 3.90
C HIS A 37 26.77 -12.08 3.99
N GLU A 38 27.36 -12.29 5.18
CA GLU A 38 28.40 -13.28 5.44
C GLU A 38 27.85 -14.61 6.02
N MET A 39 26.58 -14.64 6.45
CA MET A 39 25.96 -15.83 7.05
C MET A 39 25.54 -16.85 5.99
N ARG A 40 25.74 -18.15 6.28
CA ARG A 40 25.32 -19.22 5.38
C ARG A 40 23.79 -19.37 5.37
N PRO A 41 23.19 -19.83 4.24
CA PRO A 41 21.77 -20.17 4.20
C PRO A 41 21.46 -21.24 5.28
N GLY A 42 20.71 -20.85 6.32
CA GLY A 42 20.34 -21.72 7.45
C GLY A 42 20.83 -21.25 8.83
N GLU A 43 21.74 -20.27 8.90
CA GLU A 43 22.24 -19.72 10.18
C GLU A 43 21.37 -18.60 10.76
N LEU A 44 20.37 -18.14 10.00
CA LEU A 44 19.40 -17.15 10.46
C LEU A 44 18.28 -17.84 11.25
N ALA A 45 18.40 -17.83 12.59
CA ALA A 45 17.28 -18.16 13.45
C ALA A 45 16.26 -17.01 13.43
N ALA A 46 14.98 -17.33 13.18
CA ALA A 46 13.90 -16.36 13.30
C ALA A 46 13.77 -15.93 14.76
N GLU A 47 14.05 -14.65 15.06
CA GLU A 47 13.88 -14.08 16.39
C GLU A 47 12.38 -14.09 16.77
N PRO A 48 11.96 -14.80 17.83
CA PRO A 48 10.54 -15.12 18.03
C PRO A 48 9.72 -14.04 18.76
N THR A 49 10.23 -12.82 18.97
CA THR A 49 9.63 -11.84 19.90
C THR A 49 9.12 -10.54 19.29
N LYS A 50 9.23 -10.30 17.98
CA LYS A 50 8.47 -9.21 17.34
C LYS A 50 7.17 -9.76 16.78
N ALA A 51 6.05 -9.49 17.47
CA ALA A 51 4.74 -9.47 16.85
C ALA A 51 4.88 -8.70 15.52
N SER A 52 4.68 -9.38 14.39
CA SER A 52 5.23 -8.98 13.10
C SER A 52 4.76 -7.58 12.68
N SER A 53 5.66 -6.60 12.75
CA SER A 53 5.44 -5.23 12.25
C SER A 53 5.03 -5.20 10.77
N ALA A 54 5.41 -6.23 10.01
CA ALA A 54 5.02 -6.37 8.61
C ALA A 54 3.50 -6.51 8.45
N GLY A 55 2.80 -7.25 9.33
CA GLY A 55 1.34 -7.38 9.25
C GLY A 55 0.60 -6.06 9.46
N ILE A 56 1.11 -5.24 10.40
CA ILE A 56 0.56 -3.90 10.68
C ILE A 56 0.81 -2.98 9.48
N LEU A 57 2.03 -2.95 8.94
CA LEU A 57 2.35 -2.11 7.77
C LEU A 57 1.51 -2.47 6.55
N VAL A 58 1.30 -3.77 6.30
CA VAL A 58 0.43 -4.24 5.22
C VAL A 58 -1.02 -3.83 5.47
N GLY A 59 -1.52 -3.95 6.71
CA GLY A 59 -2.85 -3.51 7.08
C GLY A 59 -3.06 -2.01 6.88
N VAL A 60 -2.08 -1.19 7.27
CA VAL A 60 -2.11 0.27 7.06
C VAL A 60 -2.08 0.62 5.58
N ALA A 61 -1.16 0.05 4.80
CA ALA A 61 -1.08 0.30 3.36
C ALA A 61 -2.39 -0.08 2.65
N PHE A 62 -2.97 -1.22 3.03
CA PHE A 62 -4.25 -1.67 2.53
C PHE A 62 -5.39 -0.70 2.87
N PHE A 63 -5.49 -0.29 4.13
CA PHE A 63 -6.51 0.65 4.60
C PHE A 63 -6.39 2.01 3.93
N VAL A 64 -5.18 2.59 3.85
CA VAL A 64 -4.94 3.89 3.21
C VAL A 64 -5.33 3.84 1.73
N GLY A 65 -4.97 2.76 1.03
CA GLY A 65 -5.35 2.56 -0.36
C GLY A 65 -6.88 2.49 -0.56
N ALA A 66 -7.58 1.74 0.29
CA ALA A 66 -9.04 1.65 0.27
C ALA A 66 -9.71 2.99 0.64
N ALA A 67 -9.20 3.69 1.65
CA ALA A 67 -9.69 4.99 2.07
C ALA A 67 -9.52 6.04 0.98
N LEU A 68 -8.39 6.04 0.27
CA LEU A 68 -8.15 6.93 -0.86
C LEU A 68 -9.08 6.63 -2.04
N TRP A 69 -9.34 5.34 -2.31
CA TRP A 69 -10.32 4.92 -3.31
C TRP A 69 -11.73 5.42 -2.97
N LEU A 70 -12.15 5.30 -1.70
CA LEU A 70 -13.41 5.83 -1.22
C LEU A 70 -13.46 7.35 -1.30
N TYR A 71 -12.39 8.04 -0.90
CA TYR A 71 -12.28 9.50 -1.02
C TYR A 71 -12.48 9.96 -2.47
N TYR A 72 -11.79 9.32 -3.43
CA TYR A 72 -11.91 9.67 -4.84
C TYR A 72 -13.34 9.46 -5.36
N HIS A 73 -13.98 8.31 -5.08
CA HIS A 73 -15.30 8.02 -5.63
C HIS A 73 -16.47 8.71 -4.89
N LEU A 74 -16.36 8.87 -3.58
CA LEU A 74 -17.46 9.38 -2.74
C LEU A 74 -17.39 10.89 -2.51
N LEU A 75 -16.22 11.51 -2.65
CA LEU A 75 -16.07 12.96 -2.46
C LEU A 75 -15.61 13.66 -3.73
N VAL A 76 -14.48 13.25 -4.30
CA VAL A 76 -13.90 13.97 -5.46
C VAL A 76 -14.83 13.90 -6.66
N LEU A 77 -15.23 12.70 -7.08
CA LEU A 77 -16.12 12.53 -8.23
C LEU A 77 -17.54 13.05 -8.00
N GLN A 78 -18.03 13.05 -6.75
CA GLN A 78 -19.30 13.70 -6.42
C GLN A 78 -19.19 15.22 -6.53
N GLY A 79 -18.05 15.79 -6.09
CA GLY A 79 -17.72 17.20 -6.27
C GLY A 79 -17.61 17.59 -7.74
N VAL A 80 -17.00 16.75 -8.57
CA VAL A 80 -16.97 16.93 -10.03
C VAL A 80 -18.39 16.93 -10.59
N SER A 81 -19.20 15.93 -10.24
CA SER A 81 -20.57 15.82 -10.74
C SER A 81 -21.44 17.02 -10.36
N GLY A 82 -21.37 17.45 -9.10
CA GLY A 82 -22.21 18.53 -8.58
C GLY A 82 -21.69 19.92 -8.94
N ASN A 83 -20.46 20.24 -8.56
CA ASN A 83 -19.93 21.60 -8.61
C ASN A 83 -19.30 21.94 -9.97
N LEU A 84 -18.66 20.98 -10.63
CA LEU A 84 -17.93 21.23 -11.88
C LEU A 84 -18.78 20.98 -13.11
N ALA A 85 -19.53 19.88 -13.13
CA ALA A 85 -20.32 19.46 -14.30
C ALA A 85 -21.80 19.88 -14.24
N GLY A 86 -22.15 20.82 -13.35
CA GLY A 86 -23.50 21.37 -13.26
C GLY A 86 -24.58 20.33 -12.89
N GLY A 87 -24.23 19.30 -12.14
CA GLY A 87 -25.14 18.22 -11.73
C GLY A 87 -25.12 16.99 -12.64
N VAL A 88 -24.39 17.01 -13.76
CA VAL A 88 -24.22 15.83 -14.62
C VAL A 88 -23.26 14.84 -13.95
N THR A 89 -23.70 13.59 -13.79
CA THR A 89 -22.88 12.55 -13.13
C THR A 89 -21.57 12.32 -13.87
N ALA A 90 -20.47 12.32 -13.10
CA ALA A 90 -19.14 12.01 -13.59
C ALA A 90 -19.13 10.60 -14.24
N PRO A 91 -18.63 10.46 -15.48
CA PRO A 91 -18.70 9.21 -16.22
C PRO A 91 -18.10 8.00 -15.48
N GLU A 92 -17.08 8.22 -14.64
CA GLU A 92 -16.37 7.20 -13.87
C GLU A 92 -17.26 6.50 -12.84
N LEU A 93 -18.31 7.18 -12.37
CA LEU A 93 -19.28 6.63 -11.42
C LEU A 93 -20.30 5.71 -12.09
N MET A 94 -20.40 5.75 -13.43
CA MET A 94 -21.40 5.00 -14.18
C MET A 94 -20.92 3.57 -14.45
N ALA A 95 -21.18 2.67 -13.50
CA ALA A 95 -20.74 1.27 -13.59
C ALA A 95 -21.25 0.51 -14.84
N GLY A 96 -22.38 0.93 -15.42
CA GLY A 96 -22.93 0.40 -16.66
C GLY A 96 -22.36 1.05 -17.93
N GLY A 97 -21.41 1.96 -17.81
CA GLY A 97 -20.95 2.82 -18.90
C GLY A 97 -21.88 4.00 -19.14
N PHE A 98 -21.64 4.71 -20.23
CA PHE A 98 -22.34 5.94 -20.58
C PHE A 98 -22.49 6.11 -22.10
N SER A 99 -23.44 6.95 -22.50
CA SER A 99 -23.69 7.27 -23.90
C SER A 99 -22.93 8.51 -24.34
N GLN A 100 -22.83 8.71 -25.66
CA GLN A 100 -22.27 9.92 -26.24
C GLN A 100 -23.03 11.19 -25.83
N GLY A 101 -24.36 11.12 -25.75
CA GLY A 101 -25.18 12.24 -25.27
C GLY A 101 -24.84 12.63 -23.83
N HIS A 102 -24.72 11.64 -22.94
CA HIS A 102 -24.32 11.88 -21.54
C HIS A 102 -22.95 12.56 -21.46
N LEU A 103 -21.98 12.08 -22.24
CA LEU A 103 -20.64 12.67 -22.22
C LEU A 103 -20.62 14.09 -22.80
N ALA A 104 -21.41 14.36 -23.83
CA ALA A 104 -21.57 15.70 -24.39
C ALA A 104 -22.22 16.66 -23.38
N ASP A 105 -23.20 16.20 -22.60
CA ASP A 105 -23.82 16.98 -21.54
C ASP A 105 -22.84 17.26 -20.40
N PHE A 106 -22.06 16.25 -19.99
CA PHE A 106 -21.00 16.39 -19.00
C PHE A 106 -19.92 17.38 -19.46
N ALA A 107 -19.42 17.23 -20.68
CA ALA A 107 -18.39 18.10 -21.27
C ALA A 107 -18.89 19.54 -21.49
N ARG A 108 -20.20 19.74 -21.65
CA ARG A 108 -20.84 21.06 -21.69
C ARG A 108 -20.96 21.66 -20.30
N GLY A 109 -21.35 20.85 -19.31
CA GLY A 109 -21.44 21.25 -17.91
C GLY A 109 -20.11 21.73 -17.35
N LEU A 110 -19.00 21.04 -17.70
CA LEU A 110 -17.65 21.43 -17.29
C LEU A 110 -17.20 22.79 -17.85
N GLY A 111 -17.63 23.17 -19.06
CA GLY A 111 -17.04 24.31 -19.77
C GLY A 111 -15.54 24.16 -20.02
N ALA A 112 -14.84 25.24 -20.37
CA ALA A 112 -13.39 25.19 -20.64
C ALA A 112 -12.54 25.12 -19.35
N ASP A 113 -12.90 25.91 -18.34
CA ASP A 113 -12.17 25.96 -17.07
C ASP A 113 -12.34 24.66 -16.28
N GLY A 114 -13.58 24.15 -16.17
CA GLY A 114 -13.85 22.89 -15.47
C GLY A 114 -13.22 21.67 -16.16
N ARG A 115 -13.01 21.70 -17.48
CA ARG A 115 -12.23 20.65 -18.17
C ARG A 115 -10.79 20.60 -17.68
N THR A 116 -10.13 21.75 -17.53
CA THR A 116 -8.75 21.81 -17.03
C THR A 116 -8.68 21.32 -15.58
N GLU A 117 -9.67 21.65 -14.76
CA GLU A 117 -9.76 21.15 -13.39
C GLU A 117 -10.00 19.63 -13.34
N TYR A 118 -10.87 19.11 -14.22
CA TYR A 118 -11.14 17.68 -14.36
C TYR A 118 -9.89 16.89 -14.78
N GLU A 119 -9.14 17.37 -15.77
CA GLU A 119 -7.83 16.80 -16.15
C GLU A 119 -6.85 16.85 -14.96
N GLY A 120 -6.86 17.95 -14.19
CA GLY A 120 -6.07 18.09 -12.96
C GLY A 120 -6.42 17.03 -11.90
N VAL A 121 -7.71 16.70 -11.75
CA VAL A 121 -8.18 15.62 -10.87
C VAL A 121 -7.60 14.28 -11.31
N HIS A 122 -7.59 13.98 -12.62
CA HIS A 122 -6.99 12.76 -13.16
C HIS A 122 -5.48 12.70 -13.00
N ALA A 123 -4.77 13.80 -13.22
CA ALA A 123 -3.33 13.88 -13.08
C ALA A 123 -2.85 13.70 -11.63
N THR A 124 -3.71 14.01 -10.65
CA THR A 124 -3.37 13.96 -9.23
C THR A 124 -4.06 12.79 -8.52
N THR A 125 -5.30 12.99 -8.09
CA THR A 125 -6.04 12.01 -7.28
C THR A 125 -6.35 10.77 -8.10
N GLY A 126 -6.70 10.93 -9.38
CA GLY A 126 -6.91 9.81 -10.30
C GLY A 126 -5.66 8.98 -10.59
N LEU A 127 -4.46 9.55 -10.41
CA LEU A 127 -3.19 8.84 -10.55
C LEU A 127 -2.82 8.08 -9.26
N PHE A 128 -2.84 8.76 -8.11
CA PHE A 128 -2.39 8.16 -6.85
C PHE A 128 -3.37 7.10 -6.31
N THR A 129 -4.66 7.28 -6.53
CA THR A 129 -5.71 6.38 -6.05
C THR A 129 -5.49 4.92 -6.48
N PRO A 130 -5.41 4.59 -7.78
CA PRO A 130 -5.22 3.21 -8.20
C PRO A 130 -3.85 2.68 -7.77
N LEU A 131 -2.80 3.50 -7.76
CA LEU A 131 -1.45 3.06 -7.41
C LEU A 131 -1.35 2.64 -5.94
N LEU A 132 -1.81 3.48 -5.01
CA LEU A 132 -1.76 3.19 -3.58
C LEU A 132 -2.74 2.07 -3.21
N MET A 133 -3.92 2.04 -3.81
CA MET A 133 -4.86 0.95 -3.61
C MET A 133 -4.28 -0.39 -4.07
N CYS A 134 -3.72 -0.44 -5.29
CA CYS A 134 -3.14 -1.67 -5.82
C CYS A 134 -1.91 -2.11 -5.03
N LEU A 135 -1.07 -1.18 -4.57
CA LEU A 135 0.06 -1.50 -3.70
C LEU A 135 -0.42 -2.15 -2.40
N GLY A 136 -1.42 -1.57 -1.74
CA GLY A 136 -2.05 -2.15 -0.55
C GLY A 136 -2.58 -3.56 -0.80
N TRP A 137 -3.27 -3.77 -1.95
CA TRP A 137 -3.79 -5.08 -2.31
C TRP A 137 -2.71 -6.11 -2.68
N LEU A 138 -1.64 -5.70 -3.37
CA LEU A 138 -0.51 -6.59 -3.70
C LEU A 138 0.18 -7.08 -2.43
N LEU A 139 0.40 -6.18 -1.47
CA LEU A 139 0.96 -6.50 -0.16
C LEU A 139 0.05 -7.43 0.64
N PHE A 140 -1.25 -7.11 0.70
CA PHE A 140 -2.24 -7.91 1.41
C PHE A 140 -2.33 -9.34 0.85
N THR A 141 -2.53 -9.47 -0.47
CA THR A 141 -2.61 -10.79 -1.12
C THR A 141 -1.27 -11.50 -1.07
N GLY A 142 -0.16 -10.76 -1.15
CA GLY A 142 1.19 -11.29 -1.10
C GLY A 142 1.59 -11.88 0.24
N LEU A 143 1.09 -11.33 1.35
CA LEU A 143 1.32 -11.80 2.72
C LEU A 143 0.37 -12.95 3.10
N ASN A 144 -0.88 -12.91 2.63
CA ASN A 144 -1.94 -13.81 3.10
C ASN A 144 -2.22 -15.00 2.15
N THR A 145 -1.60 -15.06 0.97
CA THR A 145 -1.80 -16.15 -0.01
C THR A 145 -0.57 -17.07 -0.06
N PRO A 146 -0.64 -18.30 0.49
CA PRO A 146 0.50 -19.21 0.53
C PRO A 146 0.80 -19.87 -0.84
N GLN A 147 -0.22 -20.12 -1.65
CA GLN A 147 -0.06 -20.80 -2.94
C GLN A 147 0.45 -19.84 -4.01
N ARG A 148 1.64 -20.14 -4.57
CA ARG A 148 2.30 -19.30 -5.58
C ARG A 148 1.45 -19.05 -6.83
N ALA A 149 0.77 -20.09 -7.33
CA ALA A 149 -0.10 -19.96 -8.51
C ALA A 149 -1.26 -18.98 -8.27
N ARG A 150 -1.98 -19.11 -7.14
CA ARG A 150 -3.08 -18.20 -6.77
C ARG A 150 -2.59 -16.76 -6.60
N LYS A 151 -1.42 -16.58 -5.98
CA LYS A 151 -0.79 -15.27 -5.81
C LYS A 151 -0.56 -14.57 -7.15
N TRP A 152 -0.05 -15.28 -8.16
CA TRP A 152 0.13 -14.71 -9.50
C TRP A 152 -1.18 -14.32 -10.17
N VAL A 153 -2.23 -15.14 -10.03
CA VAL A 153 -3.57 -14.81 -10.55
C VAL A 153 -4.10 -13.53 -9.90
N TYR A 154 -4.02 -13.42 -8.57
CA TYR A 154 -4.47 -12.22 -7.86
C TYR A 154 -3.68 -10.99 -8.25
N TRP A 155 -2.35 -11.11 -8.35
CA TRP A 155 -1.48 -10.04 -8.78
C TRP A 155 -1.78 -9.57 -10.20
N ALA A 156 -2.07 -10.49 -11.12
CA ALA A 156 -2.47 -10.15 -12.49
C ALA A 156 -3.74 -9.29 -12.50
N VAL A 157 -4.76 -9.66 -11.71
CA VAL A 157 -6.00 -8.87 -11.61
C VAL A 157 -5.74 -7.47 -11.00
N ILE A 158 -4.92 -7.39 -9.95
CA ILE A 158 -4.56 -6.11 -9.32
C ILE A 158 -3.81 -5.19 -10.29
N LEU A 159 -2.84 -5.72 -11.02
CA LEU A 159 -2.09 -4.96 -12.01
C LEU A 159 -2.97 -4.55 -13.19
N ALA A 160 -3.83 -5.45 -13.68
CA ALA A 160 -4.79 -5.15 -14.74
C ALA A 160 -5.74 -4.00 -14.32
N TYR A 161 -6.24 -4.01 -13.08
CA TYR A 161 -7.05 -2.92 -12.55
C TYR A 161 -6.29 -1.59 -12.60
N ALA A 162 -5.03 -1.54 -12.14
CA ALA A 162 -4.25 -0.32 -12.16
C ALA A 162 -4.09 0.24 -13.59
N VAL A 163 -3.76 -0.64 -14.55
CA VAL A 163 -3.59 -0.25 -15.96
C VAL A 163 -4.91 0.26 -16.54
N VAL A 164 -6.01 -0.47 -16.38
CA VAL A 164 -7.33 -0.07 -16.88
C VAL A 164 -7.79 1.25 -16.25
N PHE A 165 -7.48 1.47 -14.97
CA PHE A 165 -7.79 2.73 -14.33
C PHE A 165 -7.04 3.89 -14.97
N LEU A 166 -5.71 3.79 -15.12
CA LEU A 166 -4.87 4.86 -15.67
C LEU A 166 -5.19 5.15 -17.14
N VAL A 167 -5.27 4.11 -17.97
CA VAL A 167 -5.65 4.25 -19.38
C VAL A 167 -7.08 4.78 -19.51
N GLY A 168 -7.98 4.34 -18.62
CA GLY A 168 -9.36 4.84 -18.55
C GLY A 168 -9.44 6.34 -18.29
N ASN A 169 -8.60 6.89 -17.40
CA ASN A 169 -8.56 8.33 -17.16
C ASN A 169 -8.12 9.09 -18.42
N THR A 170 -7.03 8.65 -19.06
CA THR A 170 -6.57 9.29 -20.30
C THR A 170 -7.57 9.19 -21.45
N ALA A 171 -8.30 8.08 -21.53
CA ALA A 171 -9.35 7.89 -22.53
C ALA A 171 -10.57 8.78 -22.24
N LEU A 172 -10.92 8.97 -20.96
CA LEU A 172 -11.97 9.89 -20.55
C LEU A 172 -11.61 11.34 -20.85
N ASP A 173 -10.39 11.77 -20.56
CA ASP A 173 -9.93 13.13 -20.88
C ASP A 173 -10.04 13.39 -22.39
N ALA A 174 -9.56 12.47 -23.21
CA ALA A 174 -9.68 12.56 -24.67
C ALA A 174 -11.14 12.60 -25.15
N ALA A 175 -12.00 11.73 -24.60
CA ALA A 175 -13.42 11.67 -24.98
C ALA A 175 -14.21 12.90 -24.51
N VAL A 176 -13.85 13.51 -23.38
CA VAL A 176 -14.45 14.76 -22.89
C VAL A 176 -13.98 15.95 -23.72
N ALA A 177 -12.74 15.94 -24.21
CA ALA A 177 -12.21 16.96 -25.10
C ALA A 177 -12.93 16.97 -26.46
N ASP A 178 -13.18 15.79 -27.03
CA ASP A 178 -13.99 15.61 -28.26
C ASP A 178 -15.14 14.60 -28.06
N PRO A 179 -16.28 15.04 -27.50
CA PRO A 179 -17.46 14.19 -27.32
C PRO A 179 -18.15 13.79 -28.63
N SER A 180 -17.73 14.35 -29.78
CA SER A 180 -18.32 14.01 -31.08
C SER A 180 -17.75 12.71 -31.66
N ASP A 181 -16.55 12.31 -31.21
CA ASP A 181 -15.92 11.05 -31.59
C ASP A 181 -16.54 9.86 -30.85
N ALA A 182 -17.52 9.22 -31.50
CA ALA A 182 -18.22 8.06 -30.97
C ALA A 182 -17.28 6.88 -30.61
N SER A 183 -16.13 6.76 -31.28
CA SER A 183 -15.17 5.68 -31.03
C SER A 183 -14.39 5.92 -29.73
N ALA A 184 -13.96 7.15 -29.48
CA ALA A 184 -13.31 7.55 -28.24
C ALA A 184 -14.26 7.41 -27.04
N VAL A 185 -15.53 7.83 -27.19
CA VAL A 185 -16.57 7.65 -26.17
C VAL A 185 -16.80 6.17 -25.87
N ALA A 186 -16.93 5.32 -26.89
CA ALA A 186 -17.16 3.90 -26.70
C ALA A 186 -15.98 3.22 -25.97
N LEU A 187 -14.74 3.57 -26.32
CA LEU A 187 -13.54 3.08 -25.64
C LEU A 187 -13.53 3.51 -24.16
N ALA A 188 -13.77 4.79 -23.87
CA ALA A 188 -13.79 5.32 -22.52
C ALA A 188 -14.88 4.65 -21.66
N SER A 189 -16.09 4.50 -22.21
CA SER A 189 -17.19 3.80 -21.55
C SER A 189 -16.83 2.33 -21.28
N GLY A 190 -16.25 1.63 -22.27
CA GLY A 190 -15.79 0.25 -22.10
C GLY A 190 -14.73 0.10 -21.00
N LEU A 191 -13.78 1.04 -20.90
CA LEU A 191 -12.76 1.06 -19.86
C LEU A 191 -13.35 1.34 -18.47
N VAL A 192 -14.38 2.19 -18.36
CA VAL A 192 -15.11 2.40 -17.10
C VAL A 192 -15.85 1.12 -16.67
N ILE A 193 -16.53 0.44 -17.58
CA ILE A 193 -17.18 -0.86 -17.28
C ILE A 193 -16.12 -1.87 -16.81
N ALA A 194 -15.03 -2.00 -17.55
CA ALA A 194 -13.93 -2.90 -17.20
C ALA A 194 -13.33 -2.58 -15.82
N ARG A 195 -13.18 -1.30 -15.49
CA ARG A 195 -12.71 -0.82 -14.17
C ARG A 195 -13.63 -1.33 -13.05
N TRP A 196 -14.94 -1.20 -13.20
CA TRP A 196 -15.91 -1.68 -12.20
C TRP A 196 -15.94 -3.20 -12.08
N VAL A 197 -15.86 -3.92 -13.20
CA VAL A 197 -15.75 -5.40 -13.20
C VAL A 197 -14.48 -5.85 -12.47
N LEU A 198 -13.34 -5.24 -12.79
CA LEU A 198 -12.07 -5.54 -12.13
C LEU A 198 -12.11 -5.18 -10.63
N PHE A 199 -12.74 -4.07 -10.27
CA PHE A 199 -12.96 -3.71 -8.86
C PHE A 199 -13.77 -4.78 -8.12
N ALA A 200 -14.87 -5.26 -8.71
CA ALA A 200 -15.66 -6.35 -8.12
C ALA A 200 -14.83 -7.63 -7.94
N LEU A 201 -13.96 -7.95 -8.91
CA LEU A 201 -13.01 -9.06 -8.78
C LEU A 201 -11.98 -8.82 -7.66
N LEU A 202 -11.50 -7.60 -7.47
CA LEU A 202 -10.59 -7.26 -6.36
C LEU A 202 -11.27 -7.46 -5.00
N VAL A 203 -12.51 -7.00 -4.86
CA VAL A 203 -13.30 -7.22 -3.64
C VAL A 203 -13.51 -8.71 -3.41
N LEU A 204 -13.84 -9.48 -4.45
CA LEU A 204 -13.98 -10.93 -4.35
C LEU A 204 -12.69 -11.61 -3.87
N ILE A 205 -11.54 -11.25 -4.46
CA ILE A 205 -10.22 -11.75 -4.04
C ILE A 205 -9.96 -11.43 -2.57
N ALA A 206 -10.24 -10.20 -2.15
CA ALA A 206 -10.08 -9.77 -0.78
C ALA A 206 -10.89 -10.62 0.20
N VAL A 207 -12.17 -10.87 -0.13
CA VAL A 207 -13.06 -11.71 0.67
C VAL A 207 -12.54 -13.15 0.73
N ILE A 208 -12.15 -13.74 -0.39
CA ILE A 208 -11.58 -15.11 -0.45
C ILE A 208 -10.34 -15.22 0.45
N VAL A 209 -9.44 -14.24 0.37
CA VAL A 209 -8.21 -14.22 1.18
C VAL A 209 -8.54 -14.02 2.66
N ALA A 210 -9.43 -13.08 3.01
CA ALA A 210 -9.85 -12.84 4.38
C ALA A 210 -10.48 -14.09 5.03
N VAL A 211 -11.40 -14.76 4.31
CA VAL A 211 -12.03 -16.02 4.76
C VAL A 211 -10.97 -17.10 4.95
N SER A 212 -9.99 -17.21 4.05
CA SER A 212 -8.91 -18.20 4.16
C SER A 212 -8.04 -17.95 5.40
N VAL A 213 -7.75 -16.70 5.72
CA VAL A 213 -7.00 -16.30 6.92
C VAL A 213 -7.78 -16.64 8.20
N VAL A 214 -9.08 -16.31 8.23
CA VAL A 214 -9.94 -16.61 9.38
C VAL A 214 -10.03 -18.12 9.61
N ARG A 215 -10.28 -18.89 8.56
CA ARG A 215 -10.34 -20.37 8.63
C ARG A 215 -9.06 -20.95 9.20
N ARG A 216 -7.90 -20.53 8.67
CA ARG A 216 -6.61 -21.00 9.17
C ARG A 216 -6.42 -20.71 10.66
N LYS A 217 -6.80 -19.53 11.14
CA LYS A 217 -6.71 -19.17 12.56
C LYS A 217 -7.65 -20.01 13.44
N LEU A 218 -8.86 -20.31 12.96
CA LEU A 218 -9.81 -21.18 13.67
C LEU A 218 -9.30 -22.62 13.72
N ASP A 219 -8.72 -23.12 12.62
CA ASP A 219 -8.10 -24.44 12.58
C ASP A 219 -6.91 -24.52 13.56
N ASP A 220 -6.04 -23.50 13.57
CA ASP A 220 -4.90 -23.41 14.49
C ASP A 220 -5.35 -23.35 15.97
N PHE A 221 -6.45 -22.65 16.26
CA PHE A 221 -7.08 -22.63 17.58
C PHE A 221 -7.62 -24.01 17.98
N SER A 222 -8.34 -24.68 17.07
CA SER A 222 -8.91 -26.02 17.31
C SER A 222 -7.82 -27.08 17.56
N GLN A 223 -6.64 -26.88 16.99
CA GLN A 223 -5.49 -27.79 17.10
C GLN A 223 -4.56 -27.46 18.28
N GLY A 224 -4.86 -26.47 19.12
CA GLY A 224 -4.03 -26.11 20.27
C GLY A 224 -2.67 -25.49 19.89
N LYS A 225 -2.52 -25.00 18.65
CA LYS A 225 -1.22 -24.55 18.10
C LYS A 225 -0.90 -23.09 18.40
N LEU A 226 -1.79 -22.38 19.11
CA LEU A 226 -1.59 -20.97 19.40
C LEU A 226 -0.54 -20.75 20.50
N PRO A 227 0.28 -19.68 20.41
CA PRO A 227 1.23 -19.32 21.45
C PRO A 227 0.49 -19.11 22.78
N GLY A 228 0.88 -19.86 23.82
CA GLY A 228 0.24 -19.86 25.14
C GLY A 228 -0.59 -21.11 25.48
N GLN A 229 -0.84 -22.01 24.51
CA GLN A 229 -1.60 -23.26 24.75
C GLN A 229 -0.73 -24.53 24.89
N ARG A 230 0.60 -24.43 24.74
CA ARG A 230 1.50 -25.56 25.04
C ARG A 230 1.78 -25.59 26.54
N PRO A 231 1.56 -26.72 27.24
CA PRO A 231 2.05 -26.88 28.61
C PRO A 231 3.55 -26.67 28.61
N SER A 232 4.06 -25.85 29.51
CA SER A 232 5.49 -25.84 29.84
C SER A 232 5.84 -27.22 30.39
N ALA A 233 6.57 -28.01 29.61
CA ALA A 233 7.25 -29.20 30.10
C ALA A 233 8.48 -28.81 30.93
#